data_AF-A0A7K4AD53-F1
#
_entry.id   AF-A0A7K4AD53-F1
#
_cell.length_a   1.000
_cell.length_b   1.000
_cell.length_c   1.000
_cell.angle_alpha   90.00
_cell.angle_beta   90.00
_cell.angle_gamma   90.00
#
_symmetry.space_group_name_H-M   'P 1'
#
loop_
_entity.id
_entity.type
_entity.pdbx_description
1 polymer ?
#
loop_
_entity_poly.entity_id
_entity_poly.type
_entity_poly.pdbx_seq_one_letter_code
_entity_poly.pdbx_strand_id
1 'polypeptide(L)'
;MAFPRDILNELKWRHDRLSDASIAYLHRGAPGDRRIISGSAITDLGRSFFKTAESKIPYHRIRLIMLDDEVIYRDRGEKVED
;
A
#
# COMPACT_ATOMS: atom_id res chain seq x y z
N MET A 1 -14.12 -8.39 3.32
CA MET A 1 -12.72 -8.12 3.72
C MET A 1 -12.18 -7.14 2.72
N ALA A 2 -11.77 -5.93 3.13
CA ALA A 2 -11.29 -4.93 2.18
C ALA A 2 -9.96 -5.40 1.58
N PHE A 3 -9.86 -5.43 0.25
CA PHE A 3 -8.59 -5.72 -0.41
C PHE A 3 -7.77 -4.44 -0.52
N PRO A 4 -6.43 -4.51 -0.48
CA PRO A 4 -5.57 -3.32 -0.63
C PRO A 4 -5.92 -2.47 -1.86
N ARG A 5 -6.31 -3.14 -2.96
CA ARG A 5 -6.74 -2.49 -4.19
C ARG A 5 -7.95 -1.60 -3.99
N ASP A 6 -8.94 -2.07 -3.24
CA ASP A 6 -10.20 -1.35 -3.05
C ASP A 6 -9.94 -0.08 -2.25
N ILE A 7 -9.13 -0.19 -1.20
CA ILE A 7 -8.72 0.94 -0.35
C ILE A 7 -7.94 1.99 -1.15
N LEU A 8 -6.95 1.57 -1.94
CA LEU A 8 -6.20 2.52 -2.79
C LEU A 8 -7.09 3.19 -3.85
N ASN A 9 -8.08 2.48 -4.39
CA ASN A 9 -9.04 3.07 -5.32
C ASN A 9 -9.99 4.06 -4.62
N GLU A 10 -10.47 3.76 -3.43
CA GLU A 10 -11.29 4.69 -2.64
C GLU A 10 -10.50 5.97 -2.33
N LEU A 11 -9.25 5.83 -1.87
CA LEU A 11 -8.38 6.98 -1.61
C LEU A 11 -8.15 7.82 -2.87
N LYS A 12 -7.92 7.20 -4.03
CA LYS A 12 -7.66 7.92 -5.28
C LYS A 12 -8.91 8.59 -5.84
N TRP A 13 -10.02 7.86 -5.96
CA TRP A 13 -11.16 8.29 -6.77
C TRP A 13 -12.28 8.94 -5.96
N ARG A 14 -12.42 8.55 -4.69
CA ARG A 14 -13.51 9.05 -3.84
C ARG A 14 -13.05 10.16 -2.90
N HIS A 15 -11.83 10.06 -2.40
CA HIS A 15 -11.33 10.96 -1.36
C HIS A 15 -10.27 11.94 -1.86
N ASP A 16 -9.60 11.66 -2.98
CA ASP A 16 -8.44 12.42 -3.47
C ASP A 16 -7.33 12.56 -2.41
N ARG A 17 -7.16 11.52 -1.58
CA ARG A 17 -6.19 11.46 -0.46
C ARG A 17 -5.09 10.42 -0.69
N LEU A 18 -4.92 9.92 -1.91
CA LEU A 18 -3.92 8.90 -2.19
C LEU A 18 -2.50 9.39 -1.85
N SER A 19 -2.20 10.67 -2.09
CA SER A 19 -0.90 11.28 -1.78
C SER A 19 -0.51 11.17 -0.31
N ASP A 20 -1.50 11.17 0.57
CA ASP A 20 -1.32 11.27 2.02
C ASP A 20 -1.20 9.88 2.66
N ALA A 21 -1.45 8.83 1.88
CA ALA A 21 -1.32 7.47 2.34
C ALA A 21 0.14 6.99 2.33
N SER A 22 0.49 6.15 3.30
CA SER A 22 1.73 5.38 3.35
C SER A 22 1.45 3.89 3.14
N ILE A 23 2.14 3.27 2.19
CA ILE A 23 1.94 1.87 1.79
C ILE A 23 3.17 1.07 2.15
N ALA A 24 3.06 0.14 3.11
CA ALA A 24 4.11 -0.82 3.43
C ALA A 24 3.88 -2.12 2.66
N TYR A 25 4.92 -2.64 2.02
CA TYR A 25 4.86 -3.89 1.27
C TYR A 25 6.14 -4.70 1.41
N LEU A 26 6.03 -6.03 1.24
CA LEU A 26 7.20 -6.89 1.23
C LEU A 26 8.03 -6.66 -0.04
N HIS A 27 9.31 -6.37 0.11
CA HIS A 27 10.30 -6.35 -0.96
C HIS A 27 11.01 -7.71 -1.08
N ARG A 28 11.69 -7.97 -2.21
CA ARG A 28 12.42 -9.24 -2.43
C ARG A 28 13.90 -8.98 -2.18
N GLY A 29 14.49 -9.62 -1.16
CA GLY A 29 15.88 -9.39 -0.75
C GLY A 29 16.30 -10.18 0.50
N ALA A 30 15.45 -10.21 1.52
CA ALA A 30 15.61 -11.04 2.72
C ALA A 30 14.24 -11.37 3.37
N PRO A 31 14.13 -12.38 4.25
CA PRO A 31 12.93 -12.61 5.03
C PRO A 31 12.61 -11.37 5.88
N GLY A 32 11.48 -10.73 5.60
CA GLY A 32 11.01 -9.57 6.39
C GLY A 32 11.35 -8.19 5.83
N ASP A 33 12.01 -8.07 4.67
CA ASP A 33 12.28 -6.75 4.08
C ASP A 33 10.97 -6.04 3.71
N ARG A 34 10.57 -5.06 4.52
CA ARG A 34 9.46 -4.15 4.27
C ARG A 34 10.01 -2.89 3.61
N ARG A 35 9.32 -2.41 2.58
CA ARG A 35 9.51 -1.05 2.08
C ARG A 35 8.24 -0.26 2.27
N ILE A 36 8.40 1.02 2.60
CA ILE A 36 7.32 1.98 2.70
C ILE A 36 7.47 2.96 1.54
N ILE A 37 6.36 3.28 0.89
CA ILE A 37 6.28 4.35 -0.10
C ILE A 37 5.11 5.27 0.24
N SER A 38 5.22 6.55 -0.11
CA SER A 38 4.07 7.45 -0.15
C SER A 38 3.18 7.10 -1.35
N GLY A 39 1.86 7.24 -1.20
CA GLY A 39 0.93 7.06 -2.30
C GLY A 39 1.09 8.11 -3.40
N SER A 40 1.74 9.25 -3.12
CA SER A 40 2.16 10.21 -4.15
C SER A 40 3.16 9.63 -5.17
N ALA A 41 3.90 8.58 -4.79
CA ALA A 41 4.81 7.88 -5.70
C ALA A 41 4.07 6.91 -6.65
N ILE A 42 2.77 6.67 -6.44
CA ILE A 42 1.97 5.77 -7.27
C ILE A 42 1.56 6.49 -8.55
N THR A 43 2.04 6.01 -9.68
CA THR A 43 1.75 6.58 -11.00
C THR A 43 0.53 5.93 -11.66
N ASP A 44 0.19 4.69 -11.31
CA ASP A 44 -0.91 3.95 -11.91
C ASP A 44 -1.48 2.88 -10.96
N LEU A 45 -2.80 2.74 -10.94
CA LEU A 45 -3.52 1.70 -10.21
C LEU A 45 -4.11 0.71 -11.21
N GLY A 46 -3.41 -0.40 -11.42
CA GLY A 46 -3.83 -1.47 -12.32
C GLY A 46 -4.77 -2.48 -11.66
N ARG A 47 -5.12 -3.52 -12.42
CA ARG A 47 -6.02 -4.60 -11.96
C ARG A 47 -5.43 -5.44 -10.82
N SER A 48 -4.13 -5.76 -10.87
CA SER A 48 -3.48 -6.70 -9.94
C SER A 48 -2.25 -6.14 -9.23
N PHE A 49 -1.82 -4.94 -9.61
CA PHE A 49 -0.64 -4.25 -9.08
C PHE A 49 -0.82 -2.75 -9.23
N PHE A 50 -0.09 -1.99 -8.42
CA PHE A 50 0.14 -0.58 -8.65
C PHE A 50 1.55 -0.37 -9.24
N LYS A 51 1.77 0.79 -9.86
CA LYS A 51 3.07 1.17 -10.42
C LYS A 51 3.62 2.39 -9.69
N THR A 52 4.93 2.42 -9.58
CA THR A 52 5.75 3.59 -9.26
C THR A 52 6.59 3.94 -10.48
N ALA A 53 7.40 4.99 -10.42
CA ALA A 53 8.37 5.30 -11.46
C ALA A 53 9.37 4.13 -11.71
N GLU A 54 9.72 3.39 -10.66
CA GLU A 54 10.80 2.39 -10.71
C GLU A 54 10.32 0.94 -10.78
N SER A 55 9.08 0.67 -10.37
CA SER A 55 8.65 -0.71 -10.12
C SER A 55 7.15 -0.93 -10.19
N LYS A 56 6.76 -2.17 -10.48
CA LYS A 56 5.38 -2.67 -10.38
C LYS A 56 5.25 -3.53 -9.13
N ILE A 57 4.29 -3.20 -8.27
CA ILE A 57 4.10 -3.84 -6.97
C ILE A 57 2.72 -4.51 -6.91
N PRO A 58 2.66 -5.85 -6.86
CA PRO A 58 1.41 -6.58 -6.67
C PRO A 58 0.72 -6.25 -5.34
N TYR A 59 -0.61 -6.14 -5.36
CA TYR A 59 -1.38 -5.79 -4.17
C TYR A 59 -1.25 -6.82 -3.04
N HIS A 60 -1.09 -8.11 -3.35
CA HIS A 60 -0.91 -9.16 -2.35
C HIS A 60 0.40 -9.04 -1.54
N ARG A 61 1.30 -8.12 -1.92
CA ARG A 61 2.53 -7.82 -1.17
C ARG A 61 2.32 -6.72 -0.14
N ILE A 62 1.23 -5.97 -0.22
CA ILE A 62 0.90 -4.89 0.72
C ILE A 62 0.57 -5.53 2.06
N ARG A 63 1.21 -5.02 3.11
CA ARG A 63 1.02 -5.46 4.49
C ARG A 63 0.32 -4.42 5.35
N LEU A 64 0.51 -3.14 5.05
CA LEU A 64 -0.07 -2.03 5.78
C LEU A 64 -0.40 -0.88 4.83
N ILE A 65 -1.54 -0.22 5.05
CA ILE A 65 -1.82 1.10 4.50
C ILE A 65 -2.20 2.00 5.66
N MET A 66 -1.53 3.14 5.76
CA MET A 66 -1.81 4.18 6.74
C MET A 66 -2.29 5.44 6.04
N LEU A 67 -3.17 6.20 6.69
CA LEU A 67 -3.61 7.54 6.28
C LEU A 67 -3.61 8.42 7.53
N ASP A 68 -2.90 9.55 7.50
CA ASP A 68 -2.81 10.47 8.64
C ASP A 68 -2.49 9.74 9.97
N ASP A 69 -1.50 8.85 9.95
CA ASP A 69 -1.07 7.98 11.08
C ASP A 69 -2.09 6.92 11.54
N GLU A 70 -3.27 6.83 10.91
CA GLU A 70 -4.25 5.79 11.16
C GLU A 70 -4.09 4.59 10.24
N VAL A 71 -4.17 3.38 10.80
CA VAL A 71 -4.11 2.13 10.03
C VAL A 71 -5.48 1.84 9.40
N ILE A 72 -5.60 2.05 8.09
CA ILE A 72 -6.82 1.77 7.32
C ILE A 72 -6.81 0.38 6.66
N TYR A 73 -5.64 -0.25 6.54
CA TYR A 73 -5.48 -1.63 6.08
C TYR A 73 -4.36 -2.32 6.83
N ARG A 74 -4.59 -3.58 7.22
CA ARG A 74 -3.56 -4.48 7.76
C ARG A 74 -3.78 -5.89 7.24
N ASP A 75 -2.73 -6.48 6.67
CA ASP A 75 -2.72 -7.90 6.35
C ASP A 75 -2.68 -8.74 7.63
N ARG A 76 -3.40 -9.87 7.67
CA ARG A 76 -3.52 -10.68 8.91
C ARG A 76 -2.19 -11.20 9.46
N GLY A 77 -1.14 -11.27 8.61
CA GLY A 77 0.19 -11.70 9.01
C GLY A 77 1.08 -10.58 9.57
N GLU A 78 0.65 -9.32 9.55
CA GLU A 78 1.47 -8.18 9.94
C GLU A 78 1.33 -7.85 11.44
N LYS A 79 2.41 -8.03 12.21
CA LYS A 79 2.53 -7.48 13.56
C LYS A 79 3.01 -6.03 13.49
N VAL A 80 2.31 -5.14 14.19
CA VAL A 80 2.81 -3.80 14.53
C VAL A 80 3.49 -3.96 15.88
N GLU A 81 4.77 -3.61 15.97
CA GLU A 81 5.43 -3.48 17.27
C GLU A 81 4.88 -2.19 17.90
N ASP A 82 4.24 -2.34 19.07
CA ASP A 82 3.74 -1.26 19.94
C ASP A 82 4.88 -0.39 20.50
#